data_AF-A0A6B3H606-F1
#
_entry.id   AF-A0A6B3H606-F1
#
_cell.length_a   1.000
_cell.length_b   1.000
_cell.length_c   1.000
_cell.angle_alpha   90.00
_cell.angle_beta   90.00
_cell.angle_gamma   90.00
#
_symmetry.space_group_name_H-M   'P 1'
#
loop_
_entity.id
_entity.type
_entity.pdbx_description
1 polymer ?
#
loop_
_entity_poly.entity_id
_entity_poly.type
_entity_poly.pdbx_seq_one_letter_code
_entity_poly.pdbx_strand_id
1 'polypeptide(L)'
;AERGGERARAEVARLRRERDAARAQIRTETERLRTELDALRKQADALHRKLRSAQSDIKRGEAAVRKAEARTEEMRAETAAQLSAADSENRRLKARLAESESALEAGRKAAREGRSMEDMRVRLLLDTVLEASQGLRRELALPPAGLHPADTVDAVEPGRMTPKDIAARALSEHDPAVLDQLLALPQAHLVVDGYNVTKTGYPTMPLEKQRLRLLGGLSALAAQTGAEVTCVFDGAELAAPVLLAPPRGVRVLFSKPGVTADELIRQLVRAEPEGRPVTVVSTDREVADGIAAAGARPVASVVLLKRLSRG
;
A
#
# COMPACT_ATOMS: atom_id res chain seq x y z
N ALA A 1 18.64 -143.94 64.00
CA ALA A 1 18.07 -142.64 64.44
C ALA A 1 18.32 -141.53 63.42
N GLU A 2 19.40 -141.62 62.63
CA GLU A 2 20.02 -140.51 61.90
C GLU A 2 19.12 -139.82 60.87
N ARG A 3 18.32 -140.58 60.10
CA ARG A 3 17.47 -140.05 59.01
C ARG A 3 16.50 -138.94 59.45
N GLY A 4 16.14 -138.87 60.74
CA GLY A 4 15.36 -137.76 61.29
C GLY A 4 16.18 -136.48 61.50
N GLY A 5 17.42 -136.62 61.98
CA GLY A 5 18.35 -135.50 62.19
C GLY A 5 18.80 -134.87 60.86
N GLU A 6 18.97 -135.65 59.80
CA GLU A 6 19.29 -135.15 58.46
C GLU A 6 18.16 -134.30 57.88
N ARG A 7 16.90 -134.78 57.98
CA ARG A 7 15.71 -134.02 57.55
C ARG A 7 15.56 -132.71 58.32
N ALA A 8 15.76 -132.74 59.64
CA ALA A 8 15.74 -131.53 60.47
C ALA A 8 16.85 -130.54 60.09
N ARG A 9 18.07 -131.02 59.80
CA ARG A 9 19.19 -130.18 59.31
C ARG A 9 18.90 -129.58 57.94
N ALA A 10 18.29 -130.33 57.03
CA ALA A 10 17.89 -129.86 55.71
C ALA A 10 16.83 -128.75 55.79
N GLU A 11 15.80 -128.92 56.60
CA GLU A 11 14.75 -127.92 56.78
C GLU A 11 15.27 -126.66 57.50
N VAL A 12 16.14 -126.81 58.51
CA VAL A 12 16.83 -125.66 59.14
C VAL A 12 17.75 -124.94 58.13
N ALA A 13 18.41 -125.65 57.22
CA ALA A 13 19.20 -125.04 56.15
C ALA A 13 18.32 -124.30 55.13
N ARG A 14 17.15 -124.86 54.78
CA ARG A 14 16.15 -124.22 53.91
C ARG A 14 15.58 -122.95 54.55
N LEU A 15 15.08 -123.03 55.78
CA LEU A 15 14.55 -121.87 56.52
C LEU A 15 15.60 -120.77 56.72
N ARG A 16 16.88 -121.11 56.86
CA ARG A 16 17.99 -120.13 56.86
C ARG A 16 18.14 -119.44 55.50
N ARG A 17 18.10 -120.18 54.38
CA ARG A 17 18.13 -119.60 53.02
C ARG A 17 16.92 -118.70 52.77
N GLU A 18 15.72 -119.14 53.13
CA GLU A 18 14.47 -118.37 52.98
C GLU A 18 14.53 -117.07 53.81
N ARG A 19 14.96 -117.16 55.08
CA ARG A 19 15.22 -115.99 55.95
C ARG A 19 16.24 -115.02 55.34
N ASP A 20 17.34 -115.53 54.80
CA ASP A 20 18.43 -114.68 54.30
C ASP A 20 18.12 -114.09 52.92
N ALA A 21 17.33 -114.78 52.09
CA ALA A 21 16.73 -114.23 50.87
C ALA A 21 15.71 -113.12 51.20
N ALA A 22 14.80 -113.34 52.15
CA ALA A 22 13.87 -112.32 52.61
C ALA A 22 14.58 -111.10 53.21
N ARG A 23 15.66 -111.31 53.98
CA ARG A 23 16.53 -110.23 54.48
C ARG A 23 17.25 -109.48 53.36
N ALA A 24 17.65 -110.16 52.28
CA ALA A 24 18.25 -109.50 51.12
C ALA A 24 17.21 -108.70 50.31
N GLN A 25 15.99 -109.21 50.15
CA GLN A 25 14.86 -108.47 49.57
C GLN A 25 14.55 -107.21 50.38
N ILE A 26 14.34 -107.33 51.69
CA ILE A 26 14.07 -106.17 52.58
C ILE A 26 15.21 -105.15 52.53
N ARG A 27 16.48 -105.58 52.43
CA ARG A 27 17.62 -104.66 52.24
C ARG A 27 17.54 -103.91 50.90
N THR A 28 17.43 -104.62 49.78
CA THR A 28 17.37 -103.98 48.46
C THR A 28 16.12 -103.10 48.27
N GLU A 29 15.00 -103.46 48.89
CA GLU A 29 13.77 -102.65 48.90
C GLU A 29 13.91 -101.40 49.78
N THR A 30 14.47 -101.52 50.99
CA THR A 30 14.73 -100.34 51.84
C THR A 30 15.84 -99.44 51.29
N GLU A 31 16.79 -99.96 50.53
CA GLU A 31 17.77 -99.18 49.76
C GLU A 31 17.11 -98.42 48.60
N ARG A 32 16.24 -99.08 47.81
CA ARG A 32 15.42 -98.41 46.77
C ARG A 32 14.58 -97.28 47.35
N LEU A 33 13.77 -97.57 48.38
CA LEU A 33 12.91 -96.58 49.04
C LEU A 33 13.71 -95.39 49.62
N ARG A 34 14.93 -95.62 50.12
CA ARG A 34 15.84 -94.52 50.53
C ARG A 34 16.27 -93.67 49.33
N THR A 35 16.68 -94.28 48.22
CA THR A 35 17.08 -93.53 47.02
C THR A 35 15.91 -92.75 46.40
N GLU A 36 14.70 -93.30 46.43
CA GLU A 36 13.46 -92.63 45.99
C GLU A 36 13.09 -91.47 46.91
N LEU A 37 13.12 -91.66 48.24
CA LEU A 37 12.88 -90.58 49.21
C LEU A 37 13.89 -89.43 49.05
N ASP A 38 15.18 -89.72 48.85
CA ASP A 38 16.20 -88.68 48.66
C ASP A 38 16.12 -88.02 47.27
N ALA A 39 15.62 -88.72 46.24
CA ALA A 39 15.28 -88.11 44.96
C ALA A 39 14.08 -87.16 45.08
N LEU A 40 12.99 -87.60 45.73
CA LEU A 40 11.79 -86.80 45.99
C LEU A 40 12.10 -85.57 46.86
N ARG A 41 12.94 -85.70 47.89
CA ARG A 41 13.45 -84.56 48.68
C ARG A 41 14.19 -83.54 47.81
N LYS A 42 15.12 -83.98 46.97
CA LYS A 42 15.86 -83.09 46.04
C LYS A 42 14.94 -82.40 45.04
N GLN A 43 13.89 -83.08 44.57
CA GLN A 43 12.85 -82.50 43.71
C GLN A 43 12.00 -81.47 44.47
N ALA A 44 11.53 -81.77 45.68
CA ALA A 44 10.77 -80.85 46.52
C ALA A 44 11.58 -79.59 46.85
N ASP A 45 12.86 -79.71 47.19
CA ASP A 45 13.77 -78.59 47.39
C ASP A 45 13.97 -77.75 46.12
N ALA A 46 14.07 -78.39 44.95
CA ALA A 46 14.17 -77.69 43.67
C ALA A 46 12.88 -76.94 43.32
N LEU A 47 11.71 -77.53 43.61
CA LEU A 47 10.41 -76.89 43.47
C LEU A 47 10.23 -75.72 44.45
N HIS A 48 10.62 -75.86 45.72
CA HIS A 48 10.61 -74.77 46.69
C HIS A 48 11.59 -73.64 46.36
N ARG A 49 12.72 -73.93 45.68
CA ARG A 49 13.59 -72.88 45.12
C ARG A 49 12.93 -72.16 43.95
N LYS A 50 12.35 -72.90 42.98
CA LYS A 50 11.63 -72.34 41.81
C LYS A 50 10.39 -71.53 42.20
N LEU A 51 9.63 -71.98 43.20
CA LEU A 51 8.46 -71.27 43.71
C LEU A 51 8.86 -69.95 44.36
N ARG A 52 9.92 -69.96 45.19
CA ARG A 52 10.43 -68.73 45.82
C ARG A 52 11.04 -67.75 44.83
N SER A 53 11.71 -68.22 43.76
CA SER A 53 12.16 -67.31 42.69
C SER A 53 10.96 -66.72 41.95
N ALA A 54 10.02 -67.53 41.49
CA ALA A 54 8.82 -67.05 40.79
C ALA A 54 7.98 -66.06 41.63
N GLN A 55 7.79 -66.32 42.92
CA GLN A 55 7.14 -65.36 43.84
C GLN A 55 7.93 -64.05 44.01
N SER A 56 9.26 -64.11 43.91
CA SER A 56 10.13 -62.93 43.94
C SER A 56 10.08 -62.15 42.63
N ASP A 57 9.97 -62.84 41.49
CA ASP A 57 9.78 -62.26 40.16
C ASP A 57 8.41 -61.58 40.02
N ILE A 58 7.34 -62.24 40.48
CA ILE A 58 5.99 -61.65 40.54
C ILE A 58 5.99 -60.37 41.37
N LYS A 59 6.57 -60.39 42.58
CA LYS A 59 6.68 -59.19 43.43
C LYS A 59 7.52 -58.07 42.80
N ARG A 60 8.57 -58.39 42.04
CA ARG A 60 9.32 -57.40 41.23
C ARG A 60 8.45 -56.84 40.10
N GLY A 61 7.70 -57.69 39.41
CA GLY A 61 6.77 -57.30 38.35
C GLY A 61 5.69 -56.36 38.84
N GLU A 62 4.98 -56.71 39.92
CA GLU A 62 3.98 -55.85 40.56
C GLU A 62 4.55 -54.50 40.97
N ALA A 63 5.75 -54.46 41.57
CA ALA A 63 6.40 -53.21 41.96
C ALA A 63 6.81 -52.36 40.75
N ALA A 64 7.22 -52.98 39.64
CA ALA A 64 7.53 -52.29 38.39
C ALA A 64 6.26 -51.73 37.72
N VAL A 65 5.17 -52.50 37.70
CA VAL A 65 3.85 -52.07 37.18
C VAL A 65 3.33 -50.87 37.97
N ARG A 66 3.25 -50.95 39.30
CA ARG A 66 2.80 -49.82 40.15
C ARG A 66 3.65 -48.56 39.96
N LYS A 67 4.96 -48.72 39.72
CA LYS A 67 5.87 -47.59 39.42
C LYS A 67 5.66 -47.01 38.02
N ALA A 68 5.25 -47.82 37.04
CA ALA A 68 4.88 -47.36 35.71
C ALA A 68 3.52 -46.64 35.73
N GLU A 69 2.53 -47.22 36.41
CA GLU A 69 1.19 -46.65 36.61
C GLU A 69 1.26 -45.26 37.26
N ALA A 70 2.00 -45.13 38.37
CA ALA A 70 2.21 -43.86 39.06
C ALA A 70 2.79 -42.77 38.12
N ARG A 71 3.81 -43.12 37.32
CA ARG A 71 4.40 -42.22 36.31
C ARG A 71 3.44 -41.83 35.20
N THR A 72 2.60 -42.77 34.74
CA THR A 72 1.59 -42.45 33.72
C THR A 72 0.51 -41.52 34.26
N GLU A 73 0.15 -41.64 35.54
CA GLU A 73 -0.83 -40.75 36.17
C GLU A 73 -0.25 -39.37 36.50
N GLU A 74 1.02 -39.31 36.91
CA GLU A 74 1.82 -38.08 37.05
C GLU A 74 1.86 -37.30 35.71
N MET A 75 2.31 -37.94 34.62
CA MET A 75 2.33 -37.29 33.29
C MET A 75 0.93 -36.90 32.79
N ARG A 76 -0.12 -37.67 33.11
CA ARG A 76 -1.51 -37.31 32.79
C ARG A 76 -1.96 -36.05 33.54
N ALA A 77 -1.66 -35.96 34.83
CA ALA A 77 -1.98 -34.79 35.65
C ALA A 77 -1.25 -33.54 35.16
N GLU A 78 0.05 -33.65 34.83
CA GLU A 78 0.83 -32.57 34.21
C GLU A 78 0.22 -32.13 32.87
N THR A 79 -0.10 -33.08 31.99
CA THR A 79 -0.68 -32.80 30.66
C THR A 79 -2.05 -32.13 30.79
N ALA A 80 -2.89 -32.58 31.74
CA ALA A 80 -4.21 -31.99 31.99
C ALA A 80 -4.10 -30.56 32.56
N ALA A 81 -3.13 -30.31 33.45
CA ALA A 81 -2.84 -28.97 33.96
C ALA A 81 -2.34 -28.02 32.86
N GLN A 82 -1.42 -28.48 32.01
CA GLN A 82 -0.91 -27.71 30.86
C GLN A 82 -2.04 -27.39 29.86
N LEU A 83 -2.90 -28.36 29.54
CA LEU A 83 -4.05 -28.16 28.67
C LEU A 83 -5.02 -27.14 29.28
N SER A 84 -5.35 -27.24 30.57
CA SER A 84 -6.24 -26.30 31.25
C SER A 84 -5.68 -24.87 31.28
N ALA A 85 -4.37 -24.72 31.50
CA ALA A 85 -3.69 -23.42 31.42
C ALA A 85 -3.79 -22.84 30.00
N ALA A 86 -3.41 -23.61 28.98
CA ALA A 86 -3.45 -23.19 27.57
C ALA A 86 -4.88 -22.82 27.12
N ASP A 87 -5.89 -23.56 27.57
CA ASP A 87 -7.31 -23.27 27.31
C ASP A 87 -7.74 -21.92 27.92
N SER A 88 -7.27 -21.62 29.14
CA SER A 88 -7.55 -20.35 29.82
C SER A 88 -6.89 -19.17 29.10
N GLU A 89 -5.66 -19.33 28.62
CA GLU A 89 -4.96 -18.33 27.83
C GLU A 89 -5.62 -18.14 26.46
N ASN A 90 -6.04 -19.22 25.79
CA ASN A 90 -6.72 -19.17 24.50
C ASN A 90 -8.05 -18.40 24.59
N ARG A 91 -8.82 -18.61 25.66
CA ARG A 91 -10.04 -17.83 25.98
C ARG A 91 -9.72 -16.34 26.21
N ARG A 92 -8.66 -16.04 26.98
CA ARG A 92 -8.21 -14.66 27.27
C ARG A 92 -7.73 -13.93 26.01
N LEU A 93 -7.04 -14.62 25.12
CA LEU A 93 -6.57 -14.08 23.83
C LEU A 93 -7.74 -13.84 22.87
N LYS A 94 -8.71 -14.76 22.79
CA LYS A 94 -9.94 -14.58 22.00
C LYS A 94 -10.78 -13.38 22.49
N ALA A 95 -10.91 -13.20 23.81
CA ALA A 95 -11.60 -12.04 24.37
C ALA A 95 -10.92 -10.72 23.98
N ARG A 96 -9.59 -10.63 24.11
CA ARG A 96 -8.79 -9.46 23.69
C ARG A 96 -8.84 -9.20 22.19
N LEU A 97 -8.91 -10.26 21.36
CA LEU A 97 -9.06 -10.12 19.91
C LEU A 97 -10.41 -9.48 19.57
N ALA A 98 -11.51 -10.00 20.10
CA ALA A 98 -12.85 -9.45 19.88
C ALA A 98 -13.01 -8.00 20.40
N GLU A 99 -12.38 -7.68 21.54
CA GLU A 99 -12.30 -6.31 22.08
C GLU A 99 -11.56 -5.36 21.10
N SER A 100 -10.42 -5.78 20.58
CA SER A 100 -9.62 -5.02 19.60
C SER A 100 -10.33 -4.87 18.25
N GLU A 101 -11.00 -5.92 17.78
CA GLU A 101 -11.80 -5.90 16.54
C GLU A 101 -12.99 -4.93 16.67
N SER A 102 -13.72 -4.98 17.79
CA SER A 102 -14.82 -4.05 18.07
C SER A 102 -14.35 -2.59 18.17
N ALA A 103 -13.21 -2.34 18.81
CA ALA A 103 -12.59 -1.02 18.88
C ALA A 103 -12.17 -0.50 17.49
N LEU A 104 -11.63 -1.38 16.63
CA LEU A 104 -11.26 -1.05 15.25
C LEU A 104 -12.49 -0.74 14.38
N GLU A 105 -13.59 -1.48 14.53
CA GLU A 105 -14.84 -1.19 13.84
C GLU A 105 -15.48 0.12 14.30
N ALA A 106 -15.52 0.39 15.60
CA ALA A 106 -15.99 1.65 16.16
C ALA A 106 -15.16 2.84 15.64
N GLY A 107 -13.82 2.73 15.65
CA GLY A 107 -12.93 3.75 15.09
C GLY A 107 -13.11 3.97 13.58
N ARG A 108 -13.29 2.88 12.81
CA ARG A 108 -13.61 2.96 11.36
C ARG A 108 -14.95 3.63 11.10
N LYS A 109 -15.97 3.39 11.93
CA LYS A 109 -17.28 4.03 11.83
C LYS A 109 -17.17 5.53 12.12
N ALA A 110 -16.59 5.90 13.26
CA ALA A 110 -16.40 7.31 13.65
C ALA A 110 -15.59 8.10 12.60
N ALA A 111 -14.55 7.50 12.02
CA ALA A 111 -13.76 8.13 10.96
C ALA A 111 -14.53 8.33 9.64
N ARG A 112 -15.53 7.48 9.33
CA ARG A 112 -16.42 7.67 8.17
C ARG A 112 -17.45 8.77 8.45
N GLU A 113 -18.05 8.75 9.64
CA GLU A 113 -19.05 9.74 10.06
C GLU A 113 -18.43 11.14 10.13
N GLY A 114 -17.22 11.27 10.70
CA GLY A 114 -16.43 12.51 10.70
C GLY A 114 -16.23 13.10 9.31
N ARG A 115 -15.68 12.31 8.38
CA ARG A 115 -15.49 12.75 6.98
C ARG A 115 -16.80 13.15 6.31
N SER A 116 -17.89 12.41 6.53
CA SER A 116 -19.18 12.76 5.93
C SER A 116 -19.75 14.09 6.41
N MET A 117 -19.45 14.49 7.66
CA MET A 117 -19.78 15.82 8.19
C MET A 117 -18.86 16.91 7.65
N GLU A 118 -17.57 16.61 7.46
CA GLU A 118 -16.60 17.52 6.83
C GLU A 118 -16.97 17.78 5.36
N ASP A 119 -17.24 16.74 4.57
CA ASP A 119 -17.68 16.81 3.18
C ASP A 119 -19.00 17.60 3.05
N MET A 120 -19.98 17.33 3.93
CA MET A 120 -21.25 18.07 3.96
C MET A 120 -21.03 19.56 4.28
N ARG A 121 -20.13 19.88 5.22
CA ARG A 121 -19.80 21.26 5.58
C ARG A 121 -19.07 21.99 4.45
N VAL A 122 -18.10 21.35 3.80
CA VAL A 122 -17.40 21.90 2.63
C VAL A 122 -18.39 22.18 1.50
N ARG A 123 -19.29 21.23 1.22
CA ARG A 123 -20.34 21.43 0.22
C ARG A 123 -21.26 22.60 0.55
N LEU A 124 -21.79 22.67 1.76
CA LEU A 124 -22.69 23.77 2.17
C LEU A 124 -22.00 25.15 2.07
N LEU A 125 -20.71 25.23 2.41
CA LEU A 125 -19.93 26.47 2.25
C LEU A 125 -19.71 26.84 0.76
N LEU A 126 -19.44 25.86 -0.11
CA LEU A 126 -19.31 26.08 -1.54
C LEU A 126 -20.63 26.50 -2.18
N ASP A 127 -21.73 25.81 -1.86
CA ASP A 127 -23.08 26.13 -2.33
C ASP A 127 -23.47 27.56 -1.88
N THR A 128 -23.16 27.95 -0.63
CA THR A 128 -23.36 29.34 -0.13
C THR A 128 -22.56 30.37 -0.92
N VAL A 129 -21.30 30.10 -1.27
CA VAL A 129 -20.46 31.02 -2.07
C VAL A 129 -20.97 31.13 -3.51
N LEU A 130 -21.45 30.03 -4.09
CA LEU A 130 -22.05 30.03 -5.42
C LEU A 130 -23.36 30.84 -5.44
N GLU A 131 -24.25 30.63 -4.48
CA GLU A 131 -25.49 31.42 -4.33
C GLU A 131 -25.21 32.91 -4.10
N ALA A 132 -24.24 33.25 -3.24
CA ALA A 132 -23.81 34.63 -3.02
C ALA A 132 -23.27 35.28 -4.30
N SER A 133 -22.49 34.55 -5.11
CA SER A 133 -21.97 35.06 -6.39
C SER A 133 -23.09 35.29 -7.43
N GLN A 134 -24.11 34.44 -7.46
CA GLN A 134 -25.27 34.57 -8.33
C GLN A 134 -26.18 35.73 -7.89
N GLY A 135 -26.39 35.89 -6.59
CA GLY A 135 -27.09 37.03 -6.00
C GLY A 135 -26.39 38.34 -6.34
N LEU A 136 -25.09 38.44 -6.08
CA LEU A 136 -24.29 39.64 -6.39
C LEU A 136 -24.35 39.99 -7.88
N ARG A 137 -24.25 38.99 -8.78
CA ARG A 137 -24.39 39.21 -10.23
C ARG A 137 -25.78 39.75 -10.61
N ARG A 138 -26.84 39.30 -9.92
CA ARG A 138 -28.22 39.73 -10.15
C ARG A 138 -28.46 41.16 -9.67
N GLU A 139 -28.04 41.48 -8.46
CA GLU A 139 -28.21 42.82 -7.86
C GLU A 139 -27.36 43.88 -8.58
N LEU A 140 -26.14 43.54 -9.03
CA LEU A 140 -25.32 44.41 -9.88
C LEU A 140 -25.78 44.43 -11.35
N ALA A 141 -26.86 43.72 -11.70
CA ALA A 141 -27.44 43.61 -13.04
C ALA A 141 -26.43 43.25 -14.16
N LEU A 142 -25.42 42.41 -13.85
CA LEU A 142 -24.29 42.15 -14.75
C LEU A 142 -24.62 41.13 -15.85
N PRO A 143 -24.79 41.57 -17.13
CA PRO A 143 -24.90 40.64 -18.26
C PRO A 143 -23.60 39.84 -18.42
N PRO A 144 -23.60 38.71 -19.16
CA PRO A 144 -22.34 38.10 -19.58
C PRO A 144 -21.53 39.11 -20.41
N ALA A 145 -20.24 39.26 -20.10
CA ALA A 145 -19.35 40.14 -20.85
C ALA A 145 -19.19 39.64 -22.30
N GLY A 146 -19.73 40.38 -23.26
CA GLY A 146 -19.66 40.07 -24.70
C GLY A 146 -18.48 40.72 -25.42
N LEU A 147 -17.40 40.98 -24.68
CA LEU A 147 -16.46 42.09 -24.84
C LEU A 147 -15.23 41.76 -23.92
N HIS A 148 -13.95 42.01 -24.33
CA HIS A 148 -12.66 41.68 -23.65
C HIS A 148 -11.61 42.84 -23.56
N PRO A 149 -10.81 43.01 -22.47
CA PRO A 149 -9.72 43.97 -22.25
C PRO A 149 -9.05 44.71 -23.39
N ALA A 150 -7.99 44.07 -23.83
CA ALA A 150 -6.99 44.54 -24.77
C ALA A 150 -7.56 45.23 -26.01
N ASP A 151 -8.71 44.79 -26.56
CA ASP A 151 -9.31 45.50 -27.70
C ASP A 151 -10.09 46.78 -27.30
N THR A 152 -9.87 47.32 -26.09
CA THR A 152 -10.03 48.76 -25.77
C THR A 152 -8.86 49.63 -26.24
N VAL A 153 -7.66 49.06 -26.35
CA VAL A 153 -6.41 49.78 -26.55
C VAL A 153 -6.29 50.26 -28.00
N ASP A 154 -5.76 51.47 -28.18
CA ASP A 154 -5.72 52.13 -29.47
C ASP A 154 -4.54 51.63 -30.35
N ALA A 155 -4.62 50.36 -30.75
CA ALA A 155 -3.79 49.72 -31.77
C ALA A 155 -4.48 49.72 -33.15
N VAL A 156 -3.80 49.23 -34.20
CA VAL A 156 -4.43 49.06 -35.52
C VAL A 156 -5.20 47.73 -35.55
N GLU A 157 -6.49 47.78 -35.22
CA GLU A 157 -7.35 46.60 -34.99
C GLU A 157 -8.68 46.62 -35.77
N PRO A 158 -9.21 45.42 -36.09
CA PRO A 158 -10.63 45.10 -36.02
C PRO A 158 -11.00 44.63 -34.58
N GLY A 159 -11.66 45.47 -33.77
CA GLY A 159 -11.87 45.27 -32.30
C GLY A 159 -13.10 44.45 -31.83
N ARG A 160 -13.60 44.55 -30.57
CA ARG A 160 -13.38 45.58 -29.50
C ARG A 160 -13.82 45.22 -28.03
N MET A 161 -13.13 45.81 -27.01
CA MET A 161 -13.32 46.17 -25.54
C MET A 161 -13.82 45.23 -24.38
N THR A 162 -13.47 45.47 -23.05
CA THR A 162 -14.17 45.30 -21.68
C THR A 162 -14.23 43.96 -20.81
N PRO A 163 -14.43 43.86 -19.44
CA PRO A 163 -13.50 43.15 -18.45
C PRO A 163 -13.81 41.84 -17.62
N LYS A 164 -12.82 41.41 -16.77
CA LYS A 164 -12.60 40.21 -15.86
C LYS A 164 -11.90 40.65 -14.52
N ASP A 165 -11.69 39.82 -13.46
CA ASP A 165 -10.57 39.94 -12.45
C ASP A 165 -10.29 38.75 -11.45
N ILE A 166 -9.01 38.52 -11.05
CA ILE A 166 -8.41 38.22 -9.70
C ILE A 166 -6.99 37.54 -9.75
N ALA A 167 -6.02 38.04 -8.95
CA ALA A 167 -4.57 37.85 -9.14
C ALA A 167 -3.81 36.78 -8.29
N ALA A 168 -2.53 36.60 -8.63
CA ALA A 168 -1.38 36.16 -7.80
C ALA A 168 -1.32 34.76 -7.12
N ARG A 169 -0.40 33.90 -7.61
CA ARG A 169 0.61 33.14 -6.83
C ARG A 169 1.55 32.33 -7.72
N ALA A 170 2.81 32.17 -7.32
CA ALA A 170 3.91 31.74 -8.20
C ALA A 170 4.35 30.26 -8.00
N LEU A 171 4.78 29.64 -9.09
CA LEU A 171 5.64 28.45 -9.17
C LEU A 171 6.63 28.63 -10.35
N SER A 172 7.65 27.78 -10.42
CA SER A 172 8.87 27.93 -11.25
C SER A 172 8.67 28.44 -12.69
N GLU A 173 9.33 29.56 -13.00
CA GLU A 173 9.21 30.39 -14.22
C GLU A 173 9.56 29.71 -15.57
N HIS A 174 9.96 28.44 -15.56
CA HIS A 174 10.58 27.76 -16.72
C HIS A 174 9.93 26.42 -17.11
N ASP A 175 8.89 25.98 -16.40
CA ASP A 175 8.15 24.75 -16.71
C ASP A 175 6.90 25.05 -17.58
N PRO A 176 6.75 24.45 -18.78
CA PRO A 176 5.52 24.58 -19.57
C PRO A 176 4.25 24.12 -18.83
N ALA A 177 4.34 23.26 -17.81
CA ALA A 177 3.18 22.86 -17.02
C ALA A 177 2.59 24.03 -16.20
N VAL A 178 3.42 25.03 -15.83
CA VAL A 178 2.93 26.28 -15.21
C VAL A 178 2.14 27.09 -16.24
N LEU A 179 2.61 27.19 -17.49
CA LEU A 179 1.87 27.87 -18.56
C LEU A 179 0.52 27.18 -18.82
N ASP A 180 0.45 25.85 -18.87
CA ASP A 180 -0.82 25.12 -18.97
C ASP A 180 -1.77 25.43 -17.78
N GLN A 181 -1.26 25.50 -16.55
CA GLN A 181 -2.06 25.90 -15.37
C GLN A 181 -2.57 27.34 -15.44
N LEU A 182 -1.78 28.27 -15.99
CA LEU A 182 -2.22 29.66 -16.18
C LEU A 182 -3.30 29.80 -17.25
N LEU A 183 -3.18 29.06 -18.35
CA LEU A 183 -4.14 29.08 -19.46
C LEU A 183 -5.43 28.32 -19.15
N ALA A 184 -5.40 27.37 -18.20
CA ALA A 184 -6.57 26.69 -17.68
C ALA A 184 -7.44 27.54 -16.72
N LEU A 185 -6.97 28.73 -16.31
CA LEU A 185 -7.78 29.65 -15.52
C LEU A 185 -8.94 30.22 -16.38
N PRO A 186 -10.16 30.37 -15.84
CA PRO A 186 -11.30 30.87 -16.61
C PRO A 186 -10.97 32.24 -17.22
N GLN A 187 -11.35 32.45 -18.50
CA GLN A 187 -11.09 33.67 -19.27
C GLN A 187 -9.60 34.10 -19.31
N ALA A 188 -8.64 33.16 -19.19
CA ALA A 188 -7.21 33.43 -19.26
C ALA A 188 -6.85 34.25 -20.52
N HIS A 189 -5.86 35.14 -20.36
CA HIS A 189 -5.37 35.99 -21.45
C HIS A 189 -3.86 35.80 -21.60
N LEU A 190 -3.42 35.56 -22.84
CA LEU A 190 -2.04 35.31 -23.21
C LEU A 190 -1.59 36.39 -24.19
N VAL A 191 -0.85 37.38 -23.70
CA VAL A 191 -0.15 38.34 -24.56
C VAL A 191 1.20 37.74 -24.95
N VAL A 192 1.57 37.84 -26.23
CA VAL A 192 2.80 37.26 -26.77
C VAL A 192 3.55 38.33 -27.54
N ASP A 193 4.77 38.62 -27.10
CA ASP A 193 5.74 39.37 -27.89
C ASP A 193 6.24 38.47 -29.02
N GLY A 194 5.69 38.72 -30.20
CA GLY A 194 5.88 37.87 -31.36
C GLY A 194 7.34 37.85 -31.82
N TYR A 195 8.04 38.98 -31.80
CA TYR A 195 9.42 39.02 -32.28
C TYR A 195 10.43 38.52 -31.25
N ASN A 196 10.25 38.73 -29.94
CA ASN A 196 11.08 38.04 -28.95
C ASN A 196 10.93 36.51 -29.07
N VAL A 197 9.70 36.01 -29.22
CA VAL A 197 9.44 34.58 -29.34
C VAL A 197 9.99 34.00 -30.64
N THR A 198 9.81 34.66 -31.79
CA THR A 198 10.31 34.12 -33.07
C THR A 198 11.82 34.21 -33.21
N LYS A 199 12.44 35.31 -32.76
CA LYS A 199 13.91 35.46 -32.74
C LYS A 199 14.57 34.49 -31.75
N THR A 200 13.88 34.12 -30.66
CA THR A 200 14.33 33.06 -29.74
C THR A 200 14.18 31.66 -30.37
N GLY A 201 13.09 31.38 -31.08
CA GLY A 201 12.73 30.03 -31.50
C GLY A 201 13.27 29.59 -32.86
N TYR A 202 13.39 30.50 -33.84
CA TYR A 202 13.78 30.19 -35.21
C TYR A 202 14.29 31.44 -35.97
N PRO A 203 15.37 32.09 -35.48
CA PRO A 203 15.85 33.38 -36.00
C PRO A 203 16.31 33.36 -37.46
N THR A 204 16.67 32.18 -38.00
CA THR A 204 17.14 32.00 -39.38
C THR A 204 16.04 31.99 -40.43
N MET A 205 14.76 32.01 -40.04
CA MET A 205 13.64 32.08 -40.99
C MET A 205 13.32 33.53 -41.40
N PRO A 206 12.83 33.79 -42.64
CA PRO A 206 12.30 35.11 -43.02
C PRO A 206 11.13 35.54 -42.11
N LEU A 207 11.05 36.83 -41.77
CA LEU A 207 10.09 37.37 -40.79
C LEU A 207 8.61 37.01 -41.08
N GLU A 208 8.22 36.89 -42.35
CA GLU A 208 6.89 36.41 -42.73
C GLU A 208 6.65 34.95 -42.28
N LYS A 209 7.59 34.05 -42.59
CA LYS A 209 7.54 32.64 -42.19
C LYS A 209 7.66 32.47 -40.68
N GLN A 210 8.42 33.34 -40.02
CA GLN A 210 8.47 33.43 -38.55
C GLN A 210 7.05 33.67 -37.98
N ARG A 211 6.37 34.73 -38.44
CA ARG A 211 5.04 35.12 -37.97
C ARG A 211 3.99 34.02 -38.22
N LEU A 212 3.95 33.47 -39.44
CA LEU A 212 3.04 32.37 -39.78
C LEU A 212 3.24 31.13 -38.89
N ARG A 213 4.51 30.78 -38.59
CA ARG A 213 4.84 29.65 -37.71
C ARG A 213 4.39 29.89 -36.26
N LEU A 214 4.56 31.10 -35.72
CA LEU A 214 4.08 31.43 -34.38
C LEU A 214 2.56 31.40 -34.31
N LEU A 215 1.88 32.09 -35.22
CA LEU A 215 0.43 32.24 -35.22
C LEU A 215 -0.30 30.89 -35.39
N GLY A 216 0.24 29.97 -36.18
CA GLY A 216 -0.28 28.60 -36.28
C GLY A 216 -0.23 27.85 -34.95
N GLY A 217 0.91 27.91 -34.24
CA GLY A 217 1.05 27.31 -32.91
C GLY A 217 0.14 27.95 -31.86
N LEU A 218 0.03 29.29 -31.87
CA LEU A 218 -0.85 30.03 -30.97
C LEU A 218 -2.34 29.72 -31.20
N SER A 219 -2.77 29.50 -32.45
CA SER A 219 -4.15 29.10 -32.75
C SER A 219 -4.48 27.70 -32.25
N ALA A 220 -3.54 26.74 -32.36
CA ALA A 220 -3.69 25.42 -31.75
C ALA A 220 -3.75 25.51 -30.21
N LEU A 221 -2.92 26.35 -29.59
CA LEU A 221 -2.91 26.58 -28.14
C LEU A 221 -4.23 27.23 -27.64
N ALA A 222 -4.74 28.24 -28.37
CA ALA A 222 -6.03 28.87 -28.08
C ALA A 222 -7.18 27.85 -28.18
N ALA A 223 -7.20 27.02 -29.22
CA ALA A 223 -8.21 25.98 -29.40
C ALA A 223 -8.15 24.86 -28.34
N GLN A 224 -6.96 24.55 -27.80
CA GLN A 224 -6.78 23.58 -26.72
C GLN A 224 -7.19 24.11 -25.34
N THR A 225 -6.99 25.40 -25.08
CA THR A 225 -7.13 25.99 -23.72
C THR A 225 -8.38 26.82 -23.53
N GLY A 226 -8.97 27.35 -24.61
CA GLY A 226 -10.04 28.36 -24.53
C GLY A 226 -9.55 29.73 -24.03
N ALA A 227 -8.25 29.92 -23.87
CA ALA A 227 -7.66 31.21 -23.49
C ALA A 227 -7.71 32.21 -24.65
N GLU A 228 -7.91 33.47 -24.32
CA GLU A 228 -7.77 34.58 -25.25
C GLU A 228 -6.29 34.80 -25.56
N VAL A 229 -5.88 34.76 -26.83
CA VAL A 229 -4.47 34.94 -27.23
C VAL A 229 -4.30 36.20 -28.06
N THR A 230 -3.31 37.03 -27.70
CA THR A 230 -2.94 38.27 -28.41
C THR A 230 -1.47 38.20 -28.80
N CYS A 231 -1.15 38.16 -30.09
CA CYS A 231 0.22 38.22 -30.57
C CYS A 231 0.55 39.64 -31.04
N VAL A 232 1.49 40.31 -30.37
CA VAL A 232 1.96 41.66 -30.70
C VAL A 232 3.24 41.57 -31.51
N PHE A 233 3.33 42.33 -32.60
CA PHE A 233 4.52 42.50 -33.40
C PHE A 233 4.90 43.99 -33.48
N ASP A 234 6.19 44.28 -33.59
CA ASP A 234 6.66 45.65 -33.79
C ASP A 234 6.32 46.13 -35.21
N GLY A 235 5.65 47.28 -35.30
CA GLY A 235 5.29 47.91 -36.57
C GLY A 235 6.50 48.50 -37.32
N ALA A 236 7.61 48.77 -36.64
CA ALA A 236 8.82 49.31 -37.26
C ALA A 236 9.53 48.29 -38.19
N GLU A 237 9.27 46.98 -38.03
CA GLU A 237 9.77 45.93 -38.94
C GLU A 237 8.85 45.71 -40.16
N LEU A 238 7.82 46.53 -40.36
CA LEU A 238 6.90 46.45 -41.51
C LEU A 238 7.35 47.34 -42.68
N ALA A 239 7.88 46.74 -43.74
CA ALA A 239 8.16 47.45 -45.00
C ALA A 239 6.89 47.80 -45.83
N ALA A 240 5.74 47.20 -45.51
CA ALA A 240 4.46 47.42 -46.17
C ALA A 240 3.29 46.96 -45.25
N PRO A 241 2.03 47.38 -45.49
CA PRO A 241 0.87 46.84 -44.79
C PRO A 241 0.73 45.33 -45.02
N VAL A 242 0.72 44.54 -43.94
CA VAL A 242 0.73 43.07 -44.00
C VAL A 242 -0.70 42.53 -43.91
N LEU A 243 -1.21 42.03 -45.04
CA LEU A 243 -2.51 41.37 -45.16
C LEU A 243 -2.46 39.92 -44.64
N LEU A 244 -2.18 39.75 -43.35
CA LEU A 244 -2.37 38.47 -42.65
C LEU A 244 -3.84 38.33 -42.23
N ALA A 245 -4.50 37.28 -42.70
CA ALA A 245 -5.74 36.82 -42.07
C ALA A 245 -5.37 36.16 -40.72
N PRO A 246 -5.80 36.70 -39.55
CA PRO A 246 -5.47 36.11 -38.26
C PRO A 246 -6.13 34.73 -38.13
N PRO A 247 -5.40 33.70 -37.67
CA PRO A 247 -5.99 32.39 -37.46
C PRO A 247 -6.97 32.42 -36.28
N ARG A 248 -7.99 31.55 -36.32
CA ARG A 248 -9.08 31.56 -35.33
C ARG A 248 -8.53 31.39 -33.91
N GLY A 249 -9.04 32.21 -32.99
CA GLY A 249 -8.62 32.22 -31.57
C GLY A 249 -7.42 33.11 -31.24
N VAL A 250 -6.79 33.79 -32.21
CA VAL A 250 -5.64 34.67 -31.98
C VAL A 250 -5.91 36.07 -32.52
N ARG A 251 -5.95 37.08 -31.64
CA ARG A 251 -5.89 38.50 -32.04
C ARG A 251 -4.43 38.83 -32.39
N VAL A 252 -4.20 39.55 -33.49
CA VAL A 252 -2.86 39.85 -34.00
C VAL A 252 -2.70 41.35 -34.16
N LEU A 253 -1.75 41.92 -33.42
CA LEU A 253 -1.56 43.36 -33.29
C LEU A 253 -0.21 43.78 -33.84
N PHE A 254 -0.17 44.98 -34.43
CA PHE A 254 1.05 45.66 -34.81
C PHE A 254 1.12 47.00 -34.08
N SER A 255 2.28 47.33 -33.52
CA SER A 255 2.47 48.64 -32.88
C SER A 255 2.39 49.77 -33.92
N LYS A 256 1.92 50.94 -33.49
CA LYS A 256 1.85 52.14 -34.36
C LYS A 256 3.25 52.71 -34.59
N PRO A 257 3.54 53.37 -35.73
CA PRO A 257 4.82 54.04 -35.94
C PRO A 257 5.15 55.00 -34.78
N GLY A 258 6.33 54.83 -34.19
CA GLY A 258 6.76 55.57 -32.99
C GLY A 258 6.39 54.94 -31.64
N VAL A 259 5.72 53.79 -31.62
CA VAL A 259 5.42 52.99 -30.42
C VAL A 259 6.06 51.60 -30.57
N THR A 260 6.82 51.15 -29.57
CA THR A 260 7.41 49.80 -29.57
C THR A 260 6.37 48.72 -29.28
N ALA A 261 6.67 47.47 -29.62
CA ALA A 261 5.87 46.33 -29.17
C ALA A 261 5.73 46.30 -27.63
N ASP A 262 6.80 46.64 -26.91
CA ASP A 262 6.89 46.64 -25.44
C ASP A 262 5.90 47.62 -24.79
N GLU A 263 5.81 48.84 -25.30
CA GLU A 263 4.88 49.84 -24.77
C GLU A 263 3.43 49.50 -25.10
N LEU A 264 3.16 48.92 -26.29
CA LEU A 264 1.84 48.37 -26.59
C LEU A 264 1.50 47.20 -25.63
N ILE A 265 2.44 46.32 -25.31
CA ILE A 265 2.26 45.24 -24.32
C ILE A 265 1.95 45.81 -22.93
N ARG A 266 2.64 46.87 -22.48
CA ARG A 266 2.34 47.57 -21.22
C ARG A 266 0.93 48.20 -21.25
N GLN A 267 0.49 48.75 -22.37
CA GLN A 267 -0.84 49.34 -22.52
C GLN A 267 -1.95 48.28 -22.51
N LEU A 268 -1.76 47.15 -23.19
CA LEU A 268 -2.66 45.98 -23.13
C LEU A 268 -2.81 45.50 -21.67
N VAL A 269 -1.70 45.26 -20.99
CA VAL A 269 -1.65 44.82 -19.58
C VAL A 269 -2.31 45.82 -18.61
N ARG A 270 -2.36 47.11 -18.93
CA ARG A 270 -3.03 48.16 -18.12
C ARG A 270 -4.50 48.38 -18.47
N ALA A 271 -4.99 47.79 -19.56
CA ALA A 271 -6.39 47.85 -19.95
C ALA A 271 -7.20 46.68 -19.37
N GLU A 272 -6.63 45.47 -19.43
CA GLU A 272 -6.09 44.85 -18.21
C GLU A 272 -6.67 45.33 -16.86
N PRO A 273 -7.89 44.94 -16.44
CA PRO A 273 -8.42 45.23 -15.10
C PRO A 273 -7.58 44.61 -13.95
N GLU A 274 -7.84 45.05 -12.71
CA GLU A 274 -7.02 44.79 -11.51
C GLU A 274 -7.11 43.36 -10.98
N GLY A 275 -6.57 42.43 -11.77
CA GLY A 275 -6.35 41.07 -11.37
C GLY A 275 -6.60 40.04 -12.45
N ARG A 276 -7.12 40.35 -13.65
CA ARG A 276 -7.25 39.37 -14.74
C ARG A 276 -5.98 38.50 -14.81
N PRO A 277 -6.10 37.15 -14.80
CA PRO A 277 -5.01 36.28 -15.21
C PRO A 277 -4.54 36.58 -16.65
N VAL A 278 -3.65 37.57 -16.75
CA VAL A 278 -2.80 37.88 -17.91
C VAL A 278 -1.50 37.12 -17.73
N THR A 279 -1.09 36.44 -18.78
CA THR A 279 0.25 35.89 -18.94
C THR A 279 0.88 36.61 -20.12
N VAL A 280 2.07 37.18 -19.95
CA VAL A 280 2.80 37.81 -21.04
C VAL A 280 4.04 36.99 -21.34
N VAL A 281 4.21 36.61 -22.60
CA VAL A 281 5.39 35.91 -23.07
C VAL A 281 6.31 36.89 -23.78
N SER A 282 7.47 37.17 -23.18
CA SER A 282 8.60 37.84 -23.81
C SER A 282 9.91 37.32 -23.21
N THR A 283 11.04 37.84 -23.67
CA THR A 283 12.37 37.59 -23.13
C THR A 283 13.06 38.86 -22.61
N ASP A 284 12.40 40.02 -22.74
CA ASP A 284 12.87 41.29 -22.21
C ASP A 284 12.56 41.45 -20.71
N ARG A 285 13.53 41.97 -19.95
CA ARG A 285 13.41 42.17 -18.49
C ARG A 285 12.73 43.48 -18.12
N GLU A 286 12.96 44.56 -18.87
CA GLU A 286 12.31 45.84 -18.62
C GLU A 286 10.80 45.75 -18.88
N VAL A 287 10.39 44.89 -19.82
CA VAL A 287 8.99 44.49 -20.00
C VAL A 287 8.52 43.71 -18.77
N ALA A 288 9.21 42.63 -18.40
CA ALA A 288 8.81 41.74 -17.31
C ALA A 288 8.56 42.47 -15.97
N ASP A 289 9.46 43.38 -15.58
CA ASP A 289 9.30 44.18 -14.35
C ASP A 289 8.11 45.16 -14.47
N GLY A 290 7.96 45.80 -15.64
CA GLY A 290 6.90 46.77 -15.91
C GLY A 290 5.49 46.18 -15.96
N ILE A 291 5.34 44.92 -16.39
CA ILE A 291 4.05 44.21 -16.41
C ILE A 291 3.73 43.54 -15.07
N ALA A 292 4.74 43.10 -14.31
CA ALA A 292 4.55 42.50 -12.99
C ALA A 292 4.02 43.54 -11.99
N ALA A 293 4.51 44.78 -12.08
CA ALA A 293 3.96 45.93 -11.36
C ALA A 293 2.51 46.26 -11.73
N ALA A 294 2.01 45.78 -12.88
CA ALA A 294 0.63 45.92 -13.35
C ALA A 294 -0.16 44.59 -13.25
N GLY A 295 0.27 43.65 -12.40
CA GLY A 295 -0.49 42.44 -12.05
C GLY A 295 -0.41 41.26 -13.04
N ALA A 296 0.19 41.44 -14.21
CA ALA A 296 0.38 40.38 -15.19
C ALA A 296 1.56 39.46 -14.83
N ARG A 297 1.54 38.22 -15.34
CA ARG A 297 2.58 37.21 -15.09
C ARG A 297 3.57 37.15 -16.26
N PRO A 298 4.84 37.56 -16.08
CA PRO A 298 5.89 37.30 -17.08
C PRO A 298 6.16 35.79 -17.21
N VAL A 299 6.32 35.33 -18.44
CA VAL A 299 6.74 33.96 -18.78
C VAL A 299 7.79 34.03 -19.89
N ALA A 300 8.92 33.34 -19.72
CA ALA A 300 10.00 33.42 -20.71
C ALA A 300 9.61 32.78 -22.06
N SER A 301 9.99 33.41 -23.18
CA SER A 301 9.79 32.93 -24.57
C SER A 301 10.05 31.43 -24.77
N VAL A 302 11.07 30.88 -24.11
CA VAL A 302 11.45 29.45 -24.18
C VAL A 302 10.40 28.50 -23.61
N VAL A 303 9.54 28.95 -22.68
CA VAL A 303 8.46 28.13 -22.09
C VAL A 303 7.33 27.93 -23.09
N LEU A 304 6.89 29.02 -23.73
CA LEU A 304 5.91 28.96 -24.81
C LEU A 304 6.42 28.10 -25.97
N LEU A 305 7.68 28.29 -26.39
CA LEU A 305 8.26 27.48 -27.47
C LEU A 305 8.27 25.98 -27.17
N LYS A 306 8.65 25.58 -25.94
CA LYS A 306 8.55 24.18 -25.47
C LYS A 306 7.11 23.65 -25.42
N ARG A 307 6.13 24.51 -25.13
CA ARG A 307 4.70 24.14 -25.11
C ARG A 307 4.10 24.03 -26.50
N LEU A 308 4.55 24.87 -27.44
CA LEU A 308 4.15 24.82 -28.84
C LEU A 308 4.81 23.66 -29.61
N SER A 309 5.93 23.10 -29.12
CA SER A 309 6.55 21.90 -29.70
C SER A 309 6.01 20.57 -29.12
N ARG A 310 4.92 20.61 -28.34
CA ARG A 310 4.28 19.44 -27.71
C ARG A 310 2.92 19.06 -28.31
N GLY A 311 2.40 19.86 -29.25
CA GLY A 311 1.14 19.64 -29.98
C GLY A 311 1.36 19.65 -31.48
#